data_AF-A0A923Q413-F1
#
_entry.id   AF-A0A923Q413-F1
#
_cell.length_a   1.000
_cell.length_b   1.000
_cell.length_c   1.000
_cell.angle_alpha   90.00
_cell.angle_beta   90.00
_cell.angle_gamma   90.00
#
_symmetry.space_group_name_H-M   'P 1'
#
loop_
_entity.id
_entity.type
_entity.pdbx_description
1 polymer ?
#
loop_
_entity_poly.entity_id
_entity_poly.type
_entity_poly.pdbx_seq_one_letter_code
_entity_poly.pdbx_strand_id
1 'polypeptide(L)'
;MTGPSSAAEEAAALFAAAQEWLRARSSGLSEDLRHGEHLATGSAECSVCPLCQAISAVRQVKPETVEHLLDAAASVVAALRSAIGPEAARTPDARRGVQHIDVREG
;
A
#
# COMPACT_ATOMS: atom_id res chain seq x y z
N MET A 1 -4.21 33.44 -9.34
CA MET A 1 -3.26 32.56 -10.04
C MET A 1 -2.90 31.43 -9.07
N THR A 2 -3.80 30.49 -8.83
CA THR A 2 -3.56 29.39 -7.90
C THR A 2 -3.66 28.12 -8.71
N GLY A 3 -2.52 27.72 -9.27
CA GLY A 3 -2.39 26.54 -10.11
C GLY A 3 -2.26 25.26 -9.28
N PRO A 4 -2.14 24.09 -9.94
CA PRO A 4 -2.00 22.76 -9.33
C PRO A 4 -0.79 22.57 -8.40
N SER A 5 0.02 23.60 -8.14
CA SER A 5 1.25 23.53 -7.37
C SER A 5 1.02 23.18 -5.89
N SER A 6 -0.02 23.71 -5.22
CA SER A 6 -0.29 23.40 -3.80
C SER A 6 -0.76 21.97 -3.58
N ALA A 7 -1.67 21.46 -4.41
CA ALA A 7 -2.10 20.06 -4.31
C ALA A 7 -0.97 19.08 -4.67
N ALA A 8 -0.12 19.44 -5.64
CA ALA A 8 1.06 18.65 -5.98
C ALA A 8 2.10 18.66 -4.83
N GLU A 9 2.26 19.78 -4.13
CA GLU A 9 3.14 19.91 -2.96
C GLU A 9 2.65 19.05 -1.78
N GLU A 10 1.35 19.07 -1.48
CA GLU A 10 0.74 18.22 -0.46
C GLU A 10 0.85 16.72 -0.82
N ALA A 11 0.64 16.36 -2.09
CA ALA A 11 0.82 15.00 -2.56
C ALA A 11 2.29 14.53 -2.45
N ALA A 12 3.25 15.41 -2.75
CA ALA A 12 4.67 15.12 -2.59
C ALA A 12 5.04 14.91 -1.12
N ALA A 13 4.48 15.72 -0.20
CA ALA A 13 4.67 15.56 1.24
C ALA A 13 4.08 14.24 1.76
N LEU A 14 2.85 13.90 1.34
CA LEU A 14 2.22 12.61 1.66
C LEU A 14 3.05 11.42 1.14
N PHE A 15 3.53 11.52 -0.10
CA PHE A 15 4.35 10.47 -0.69
C PHE A 15 5.71 10.34 0.01
N ALA A 16 6.33 11.45 0.42
CA ALA A 16 7.57 11.43 1.21
C ALA A 16 7.36 10.77 2.57
N ALA A 17 6.27 11.11 3.28
CA ALA A 17 5.91 10.48 4.55
C ALA A 17 5.63 8.97 4.38
N ALA A 18 4.93 8.58 3.33
CA ALA A 18 4.65 7.18 3.03
C ALA A 18 5.93 6.38 2.72
N GLN A 19 6.86 6.96 1.95
CA GLN A 19 8.17 6.35 1.68
C GLN A 19 8.98 6.16 2.96
N GLU A 20 8.98 7.15 3.84
CA GLU A 20 9.74 7.10 5.10
C GLU A 20 9.19 6.03 6.04
N TRP A 21 7.86 5.99 6.19
CA TRP A 21 7.19 4.92 6.91
C TRP A 21 7.50 3.54 6.32
N LEU A 22 7.51 3.41 4.99
CA LEU A 22 7.83 2.15 4.32
C LEU A 22 9.28 1.71 4.57
N ARG A 23 10.25 2.64 4.52
CA ARG A 23 11.66 2.34 4.86
C ARG A 23 11.77 1.85 6.29
N ALA A 24 11.15 2.55 7.25
CA ALA A 24 11.13 2.14 8.65
C ALA A 24 10.48 0.76 8.85
N ARG A 25 9.40 0.46 8.11
CA ARG A 25 8.71 -0.84 8.15
C ARG A 25 9.55 -1.97 7.54
N SER A 26 10.30 -1.69 6.47
CA SER A 26 11.11 -2.67 5.75
C SER A 26 12.28 -3.22 6.58
N SER A 27 12.86 -2.38 7.44
CA SER A 27 13.89 -2.77 8.40
C SER A 27 13.37 -3.78 9.43
N GLY A 28 12.10 -3.64 9.85
CA GLY A 28 11.45 -4.59 10.77
C GLY A 28 10.91 -5.86 10.07
N LEU A 29 10.50 -5.77 8.81
CA LEU A 29 10.04 -6.91 8.00
C LEU A 29 11.11 -8.00 7.87
N SER A 30 12.38 -7.61 7.75
CA SER A 30 13.49 -8.56 7.61
C SER A 30 13.72 -9.39 8.88
N GLU A 31 13.35 -8.86 10.05
CA GLU A 31 13.47 -9.54 11.34
C GLU A 31 12.21 -10.39 11.65
N ASP A 32 11.02 -9.90 11.30
CA ASP A 32 9.75 -10.64 11.34
C ASP A 32 9.76 -11.87 10.40
N LEU A 33 10.35 -11.75 9.21
CA LEU A 33 10.49 -12.86 8.26
C LEU A 33 11.36 -14.00 8.79
N ARG A 34 12.35 -13.71 9.65
CA ARG A 34 13.17 -14.74 10.32
C ARG A 34 12.43 -15.46 11.46
N HIS A 35 11.41 -14.82 12.05
CA HIS A 35 10.48 -15.43 13.01
C HIS A 35 9.25 -16.07 12.33
N GLY A 36 9.23 -16.11 10.98
CA GLY A 36 8.09 -16.47 10.14
C GLY A 36 7.67 -17.94 10.12
N GLU A 37 8.03 -18.75 11.12
CA GLU A 37 7.47 -20.11 11.28
C GLU A 37 5.97 -20.09 11.59
N HIS A 38 5.43 -18.97 12.12
CA HIS A 38 4.02 -18.81 12.45
C HIS A 38 3.19 -18.01 11.42
N LEU A 39 3.80 -17.50 10.35
CA LEU A 39 3.12 -16.68 9.35
C LEU A 39 2.65 -17.53 8.16
N ALA A 40 1.43 -17.26 7.68
CA ALA A 40 0.83 -17.94 6.53
C ALA A 40 0.78 -19.47 6.67
N THR A 41 0.46 -19.96 7.87
CA THR A 41 0.30 -21.39 8.20
C THR A 41 -0.96 -22.04 7.58
N GLY A 42 -1.79 -21.24 6.89
CA GLY A 42 -3.05 -21.68 6.29
C GLY A 42 -4.26 -21.58 7.23
N SER A 43 -4.11 -20.94 8.40
CA SER A 43 -5.21 -20.66 9.31
C SER A 43 -6.24 -19.69 8.71
N ALA A 44 -7.47 -19.67 9.22
CA ALA A 44 -8.55 -18.83 8.66
C ALA A 44 -8.20 -17.33 8.70
N GLU A 45 -7.46 -16.90 9.71
CA GLU A 45 -6.94 -15.56 9.91
C GLU A 45 -5.94 -15.16 8.82
N CYS A 46 -5.18 -16.13 8.30
CA CYS A 46 -4.24 -15.90 7.19
C CYS A 46 -4.95 -15.62 5.86
N SER A 47 -6.21 -16.06 5.70
CA SER A 47 -6.98 -15.81 4.47
C SER A 47 -7.43 -14.36 4.33
N VAL A 48 -7.53 -13.62 5.44
CA VAL A 48 -7.99 -12.22 5.48
C VAL A 48 -6.86 -11.23 5.79
N CYS A 49 -5.72 -11.70 6.28
CA CYS A 49 -4.58 -10.85 6.57
C CYS A 49 -3.81 -10.47 5.28
N PRO A 50 -3.72 -9.18 4.91
CA PRO A 50 -3.06 -8.76 3.67
C PRO A 50 -1.56 -9.10 3.65
N LEU A 51 -0.92 -9.14 4.82
CA LEU A 51 0.48 -9.55 4.94
C LEU A 51 0.65 -11.05 4.65
N CYS A 52 -0.23 -11.91 5.17
CA CYS A 52 -0.18 -13.35 4.92
C CYS A 52 -0.43 -13.67 3.44
N GLN A 53 -1.39 -12.98 2.81
CA GLN A 53 -1.64 -13.12 1.37
C GLN A 53 -0.42 -12.73 0.54
N ALA A 54 0.25 -11.62 0.89
CA ALA A 54 1.48 -11.19 0.22
C ALA A 54 2.62 -12.22 0.37
N ILE A 55 2.85 -12.74 1.58
CA ILE A 55 3.88 -13.75 1.82
C ILE A 55 3.58 -15.04 1.05
N SER A 56 2.33 -15.51 1.07
CA SER A 56 1.91 -16.68 0.29
C SER A 56 2.12 -16.46 -1.21
N ALA A 57 1.82 -15.27 -1.72
CA ALA A 57 2.08 -14.94 -3.13
C ALA A 57 3.58 -14.99 -3.46
N VAL A 58 4.43 -14.37 -2.65
CA VAL A 58 5.89 -14.36 -2.86
C VAL A 58 6.48 -15.77 -2.77
N ARG A 59 6.05 -16.60 -1.80
CA ARG A 59 6.54 -17.99 -1.64
C ARG A 59 6.17 -18.91 -2.80
N GLN A 60 5.08 -18.61 -3.52
CA GLN A 60 4.63 -19.41 -4.67
C GLN A 60 5.35 -19.03 -5.97
N VAL A 61 6.10 -17.92 -5.99
CA VAL A 61 6.85 -17.49 -7.18
C VAL A 61 8.15 -18.29 -7.28
N LYS A 62 8.33 -18.95 -8.43
CA LYS A 62 9.56 -19.65 -8.79
C LYS A 62 10.68 -18.67 -9.10
N PRO A 63 11.89 -18.84 -8.53
CA PRO A 63 12.99 -17.88 -8.68
C PRO A 63 13.40 -17.66 -10.14
N GLU A 64 13.25 -18.68 -11.00
CA GLU A 64 13.58 -18.61 -12.42
C GLU A 64 12.70 -17.61 -13.19
N THR A 65 11.52 -17.28 -12.67
CA THR A 65 10.56 -16.38 -13.33
C THR A 65 10.54 -14.98 -12.70
N VAL A 66 11.25 -14.77 -11.59
CA VAL A 66 11.23 -13.48 -10.86
C VAL A 66 11.69 -12.33 -11.73
N GLU A 67 12.77 -12.49 -12.50
CA GLU A 67 13.31 -11.46 -13.41
C GLU A 67 12.24 -10.99 -14.40
N HIS A 68 11.60 -11.92 -15.12
CA HIS A 68 10.53 -11.59 -16.07
C HIS A 68 9.30 -10.99 -15.39
N LEU A 69 9.00 -11.42 -14.17
CA LEU A 69 7.90 -10.87 -13.37
C LEU A 69 8.21 -9.44 -12.93
N LEU A 70 9.47 -9.11 -12.60
CA LEU A 70 9.91 -7.78 -12.22
C LEU A 70 9.82 -6.80 -13.39
N ASP A 71 10.21 -7.20 -14.60
CA ASP A 71 10.04 -6.39 -15.81
C ASP A 71 8.56 -6.10 -16.11
N ALA A 72 7.71 -7.13 -15.99
CA ALA A 72 6.26 -6.96 -16.12
C ALA A 72 5.70 -6.05 -15.01
N ALA A 73 6.14 -6.22 -13.76
CA ALA A 73 5.73 -5.41 -12.63
C ALA A 73 6.16 -3.94 -12.79
N ALA A 74 7.36 -3.67 -13.32
CA ALA A 74 7.82 -2.32 -13.63
C ALA A 74 6.90 -1.63 -14.65
N SER A 75 6.46 -2.36 -15.68
CA SER A 75 5.49 -1.88 -16.68
C SER A 75 4.13 -1.57 -16.05
N VAL A 76 3.65 -2.43 -15.14
CA VAL A 76 2.41 -2.20 -14.39
C VAL A 76 2.52 -0.96 -13.50
N VAL A 77 3.63 -0.80 -12.75
CA VAL A 77 3.86 0.37 -11.91
C VAL A 77 3.93 1.65 -12.74
N ALA A 78 4.57 1.62 -13.90
CA ALA A 78 4.60 2.75 -14.83
C ALA A 78 3.19 3.10 -15.34
N ALA A 79 2.38 2.10 -15.67
CA ALA A 79 0.98 2.28 -16.08
C ALA A 79 0.08 2.78 -14.94
N LEU A 80 0.28 2.32 -13.70
CA LEU A 80 -0.43 2.89 -12.55
C LEU A 80 -0.03 4.35 -12.35
N ARG A 81 1.25 4.69 -12.43
CA ARG A 81 1.71 6.08 -12.26
C ARG A 81 1.11 7.02 -13.30
N SER A 82 0.89 6.54 -14.54
CA SER A 82 0.20 7.33 -15.56
C SER A 82 -1.31 7.42 -15.31
N ALA A 83 -1.94 6.35 -14.83
CA ALA A 83 -3.37 6.33 -14.50
C ALA A 83 -3.74 7.19 -13.28
N ILE A 84 -2.84 7.31 -12.30
CA ILE A 84 -3.00 8.14 -11.09
C ILE A 84 -2.48 9.58 -11.32
N GLY A 85 -2.11 9.93 -12.57
CA GLY A 85 -1.74 11.28 -12.96
C GLY A 85 -2.85 12.31 -12.64
N PRO A 86 -2.52 13.62 -12.65
CA PRO A 86 -3.33 14.71 -12.08
C PRO A 86 -4.74 14.94 -12.68
N GLU A 87 -5.21 14.08 -13.60
CA GLU A 87 -6.55 14.17 -14.21
C GLU A 87 -7.66 13.48 -13.39
N ALA A 88 -7.35 12.84 -12.26
CA ALA A 88 -8.37 12.29 -11.35
C ALA A 88 -9.07 13.37 -10.47
N ALA A 89 -8.67 14.64 -10.56
CA ALA A 89 -9.23 15.75 -9.79
C ALA A 89 -10.38 16.48 -10.52
N ARG A 90 -11.42 15.75 -10.92
CA ARG A 90 -12.69 16.27 -11.44
C ARG A 90 -13.78 15.27 -11.00
N THR A 91 -14.71 15.46 -10.06
CA THR A 91 -15.42 16.59 -9.40
C THR A 91 -16.33 15.93 -8.29
N PRO A 92 -17.25 16.63 -7.60
CA PRO A 92 -17.16 17.45 -6.39
C PRO A 92 -17.62 16.75 -5.08
N ASP A 93 -17.46 17.47 -3.96
CA ASP A 93 -18.21 17.44 -2.70
C ASP A 93 -19.42 16.49 -2.55
N ALA A 94 -19.30 15.50 -1.65
CA ALA A 94 -20.33 15.09 -0.69
C ALA A 94 -19.78 13.92 0.18
N ARG A 95 -19.88 14.04 1.50
CA ARG A 95 -19.65 12.98 2.53
C ARG A 95 -18.27 12.95 3.21
N ARG A 96 -17.80 14.11 3.67
CA ARG A 96 -16.94 14.18 4.88
C ARG A 96 -17.78 14.63 6.08
N GLY A 97 -18.71 13.78 6.50
CA GLY A 97 -19.39 13.88 7.80
C GLY A 97 -18.85 12.78 8.69
N VAL A 98 -17.88 13.09 9.55
CA VAL A 98 -17.44 12.17 10.60
C VAL A 98 -18.61 12.04 11.58
N GLN A 99 -19.22 10.86 11.63
CA GLN A 99 -20.24 10.53 12.61
C GLN A 99 -19.55 10.41 13.97
N HIS A 100 -19.84 11.32 14.89
CA HIS A 100 -19.48 11.16 16.29
C HIS A 100 -20.31 10.03 16.88
N ILE A 101 -19.63 9.01 17.42
CA ILE A 101 -20.26 7.89 18.12
C ILE A 101 -20.24 8.24 19.60
N ASP A 102 -21.39 8.55 20.20
CA ASP A 102 -21.50 8.72 21.64
C ASP A 102 -21.54 7.33 22.30
N VAL A 103 -20.43 6.96 22.95
CA VAL A 103 -20.36 5.77 23.80
C VAL A 103 -21.09 6.09 25.10
N ARG A 104 -22.29 5.53 25.25
CA ARG A 104 -23.08 5.63 26.48
C ARG A 104 -22.45 4.75 27.55
N GLU A 105 -21.64 5.37 28.42
CA GLU A 105 -21.21 4.80 29.68
C GLU A 105 -22.43 4.68 30.61
N GLY A 106 -22.65 3.46 31.12
CA GLY A 106 -23.68 3.14 32.11
C GLY A 106 -23.05 2.82 33.46
#